data_AF-A0A3B1BJA6-F1
#
_entry.id   AF-A0A3B1BJA6-F1
#
_cell.length_a   1.000
_cell.length_b   1.000
_cell.length_c   1.000
_cell.angle_alpha   90.00
_cell.angle_beta   90.00
_cell.angle_gamma   90.00
#
_symmetry.space_group_name_H-M   'P 1'
#
loop_
_entity.id
_entity.type
_entity.pdbx_description
1 polymer ?
#
loop_
_entity_poly.entity_id
_entity_poly.type
_entity_poly.pdbx_seq_one_letter_code
_entity_poly.pdbx_strand_id
1 'polypeptide(L)'
;HHDIYSIEDLAQLIYDLKQVNPTALVSVKLVAEAGVGTIATGVAKAYADLITVSGHDGGTGASPLTSVHYAGSPWELGLSETHQILRANDLRDKVRLQTDGGLKTGLDVIKAAMLGAESFGFGTVPMIAMGCKYLRICHLNNCATGVATQDNILRMEHFTGKVKMVKNYFKFIAQDVREHLARLGVCRMTDIIGRTDLLVCLQGNTSKQRRLDLSPLISDGGVHSDKPHYCQSPKNEPFDKGELAEQMVTDTLSAIENKSGGTFRYQVQNTHRSIGARISGEIAIRHGDQGMNDAPIDIEMTGTAGQSFGVWNAGGLNLTLSGDANDYVGKGMA
;
A
#
# COMPACT_ATOMS: atom_id res chain seq x y z
N HIS A 1 -0.53 2.97 14.40
CA HIS A 1 0.32 4.08 13.94
C HIS A 1 0.13 5.21 14.92
N HIS A 2 1.16 5.60 15.67
CA HIS A 2 1.10 6.73 16.62
C HIS A 2 1.33 8.09 15.94
N ASP A 3 1.55 8.05 14.63
CA ASP A 3 1.77 9.16 13.71
C ASP A 3 0.62 9.30 12.70
N ILE A 4 -0.53 8.68 12.99
CA ILE A 4 -1.75 8.76 12.17
C ILE A 4 -2.96 8.80 13.11
N TYR A 5 -3.37 9.99 13.54
CA TYR A 5 -4.59 10.21 14.33
C TYR A 5 -5.71 10.84 13.50
N SER A 6 -5.37 11.42 12.36
CA SER A 6 -6.31 12.00 11.40
C SER A 6 -5.86 11.80 9.95
N ILE A 7 -6.64 12.34 9.00
CA ILE A 7 -6.34 12.19 7.57
C ILE A 7 -5.14 13.05 7.15
N GLU A 8 -4.95 14.20 7.78
CA GLU A 8 -3.79 15.07 7.59
C GLU A 8 -2.50 14.42 8.11
N ASP A 9 -2.56 13.65 9.20
CA ASP A 9 -1.42 12.87 9.67
C ASP A 9 -1.05 11.75 8.69
N LEU A 10 -2.05 11.06 8.11
CA LEU A 10 -1.80 10.10 7.05
C LEU A 10 -1.13 10.78 5.84
N ALA A 11 -1.60 11.97 5.45
CA ALA A 11 -0.98 12.74 4.38
C ALA A 11 0.47 13.12 4.73
N GLN A 12 0.76 13.44 5.99
CA GLN A 12 2.12 13.70 6.45
C GLN A 12 3.01 12.44 6.35
N LEU A 13 2.54 11.27 6.77
CA LEU A 13 3.31 10.03 6.59
C LEU A 13 3.53 9.68 5.12
N ILE A 14 2.52 9.85 4.25
CA ILE A 14 2.67 9.65 2.81
C ILE A 14 3.72 10.62 2.25
N TYR A 15 3.66 11.88 2.68
CA TYR A 15 4.64 12.90 2.30
C TYR A 15 6.04 12.51 2.76
N ASP A 16 6.22 12.11 4.03
CA ASP A 16 7.49 11.61 4.56
C ASP A 16 8.02 10.49 3.63
N LEU A 17 7.22 9.46 3.35
CA LEU A 17 7.64 8.28 2.57
C LEU A 17 8.12 8.67 1.16
N LYS A 18 7.43 9.62 0.53
CA LYS A 18 7.79 10.16 -0.78
C LYS A 18 9.02 11.06 -0.74
N GLN A 19 9.29 11.73 0.38
CA GLN A 19 10.55 12.44 0.57
C GLN A 19 11.71 11.44 0.65
N VAL A 20 11.71 10.49 1.58
CA VAL A 20 12.87 9.58 1.70
C VAL A 20 13.09 8.71 0.45
N ASN A 21 12.01 8.32 -0.25
CA ASN A 21 12.09 7.55 -1.48
C ASN A 21 11.15 8.09 -2.57
N PRO A 22 11.58 9.07 -3.38
CA PRO A 22 10.74 9.71 -4.39
C PRO A 22 10.36 8.78 -5.55
N THR A 23 11.04 7.63 -5.69
CA THR A 23 10.74 6.65 -6.75
C THR A 23 9.67 5.64 -6.35
N ALA A 24 9.43 5.46 -5.05
CA ALA A 24 8.46 4.50 -4.54
C ALA A 24 7.01 4.96 -4.77
N LEU A 25 6.11 3.97 -4.89
CA LEU A 25 4.67 4.19 -4.80
C LEU A 25 4.21 3.91 -3.37
N VAL A 26 3.31 4.73 -2.86
CA VAL A 26 2.75 4.59 -1.52
C VAL A 26 1.36 3.95 -1.60
N SER A 27 1.20 2.81 -0.94
CA SER A 27 -0.09 2.11 -0.82
C SER A 27 -0.64 2.26 0.59
N VAL A 28 -1.93 2.59 0.69
CA VAL A 28 -2.67 2.53 1.97
C VAL A 28 -3.55 1.29 1.95
N LYS A 29 -3.36 0.40 2.93
CA LYS A 29 -4.16 -0.82 3.08
C LYS A 29 -5.29 -0.59 4.06
N LEU A 30 -6.52 -0.64 3.55
CA LEU A 30 -7.77 -0.56 4.29
C LEU A 30 -8.42 -1.94 4.36
N VAL A 31 -9.31 -2.12 5.34
CA VAL A 31 -10.19 -3.28 5.44
C VAL A 31 -11.58 -2.84 4.97
N ALA A 32 -12.26 -3.70 4.23
CA ALA A 32 -13.62 -3.45 3.77
C ALA A 32 -14.57 -3.34 4.98
N GLU A 33 -15.28 -2.23 5.03
CA GLU A 33 -16.35 -1.93 5.98
C GLU A 33 -17.22 -0.83 5.36
N ALA A 34 -18.48 -0.70 5.78
CA ALA A 34 -19.34 0.39 5.34
C ALA A 34 -18.67 1.75 5.64
N GLY A 35 -18.59 2.61 4.63
CA GLY A 35 -17.95 3.93 4.74
C GLY A 35 -16.48 3.95 4.31
N VAL A 36 -15.89 2.80 3.96
CA VAL A 36 -14.52 2.72 3.43
C VAL A 36 -14.34 3.57 2.18
N GLY A 37 -15.38 3.76 1.36
CA GLY A 37 -15.30 4.60 0.16
C GLY A 37 -15.07 6.07 0.49
N THR A 38 -15.70 6.58 1.56
CA THR A 38 -15.45 7.94 2.06
C THR A 38 -14.00 8.08 2.53
N ILE A 39 -13.50 7.12 3.32
CA ILE A 39 -12.10 7.11 3.77
C ILE A 39 -11.14 7.08 2.57
N ALA A 40 -11.44 6.26 1.56
CA ALA A 40 -10.63 6.17 0.34
C ALA A 40 -10.52 7.50 -0.41
N THR A 41 -11.55 8.36 -0.40
CA THR A 41 -11.42 9.71 -0.98
C THR A 41 -10.44 10.59 -0.22
N GLY A 42 -10.43 10.50 1.11
CA GLY A 42 -9.44 11.17 1.95
C GLY A 42 -8.03 10.66 1.64
N VAL A 43 -7.87 9.34 1.55
CA VAL A 43 -6.59 8.69 1.20
C VAL A 43 -6.07 9.12 -0.16
N ALA A 44 -6.94 9.22 -1.18
CA ALA A 44 -6.57 9.73 -2.49
C ALA A 44 -6.16 11.21 -2.45
N LYS A 45 -6.86 12.05 -1.66
CA LYS A 45 -6.49 13.46 -1.44
C LYS A 45 -5.21 13.61 -0.62
N ALA A 46 -4.87 12.61 0.20
CA ALA A 46 -3.63 12.50 0.95
C ALA A 46 -2.45 11.98 0.10
N TYR A 47 -2.63 11.89 -1.22
CA TYR A 47 -1.58 11.58 -2.19
C TYR A 47 -1.08 10.13 -2.21
N ALA A 48 -1.87 9.18 -1.72
CA ALA A 48 -1.56 7.76 -1.92
C ALA A 48 -1.62 7.41 -3.41
N ASP A 49 -0.76 6.50 -3.87
CA ASP A 49 -0.75 6.03 -5.26
C ASP A 49 -1.61 4.77 -5.44
N LEU A 50 -1.75 3.97 -4.36
CA LEU A 50 -2.58 2.77 -4.33
C LEU A 50 -3.46 2.73 -3.08
N ILE A 51 -4.65 2.16 -3.23
CA ILE A 51 -5.54 1.82 -2.12
C ILE A 51 -5.83 0.33 -2.20
N THR A 52 -5.45 -0.42 -1.17
CA THR A 52 -5.81 -1.84 -1.05
C THR A 52 -7.05 -1.97 -0.18
N VAL A 53 -8.12 -2.54 -0.74
CA VAL A 53 -9.34 -2.88 0.00
C VAL A 53 -9.34 -4.38 0.31
N SER A 54 -9.16 -4.71 1.58
CA SER A 54 -8.97 -6.08 2.06
C SER A 54 -10.28 -6.63 2.62
N GLY A 55 -10.72 -7.81 2.18
CA GLY A 55 -11.89 -8.47 2.75
C GLY A 55 -11.63 -9.10 4.12
N HIS A 56 -12.70 -9.40 4.87
CA HIS A 56 -12.61 -10.13 6.14
C HIS A 56 -11.99 -11.53 6.00
N ASP A 57 -11.95 -12.10 4.80
CA ASP A 57 -11.42 -13.43 4.48
C ASP A 57 -9.88 -13.49 4.37
N GLY A 58 -9.18 -12.47 4.89
CA GLY A 58 -7.73 -12.46 4.98
C GLY A 58 -7.17 -13.56 5.88
N GLY A 59 -6.03 -14.13 5.49
CA GLY A 59 -5.28 -15.04 6.36
C GLY A 59 -4.45 -14.28 7.41
N THR A 60 -4.21 -14.89 8.56
CA THR A 60 -3.34 -14.35 9.61
C THR A 60 -2.51 -15.46 10.27
N GLY A 61 -1.29 -15.12 10.71
CA GLY A 61 -0.45 -16.01 11.50
C GLY A 61 -0.89 -16.10 12.96
N ALA A 62 -1.41 -15.01 13.51
CA ALA A 62 -1.92 -14.92 14.87
C ALA A 62 -2.94 -13.78 14.98
N SER A 63 -4.11 -14.06 15.53
CA SER A 63 -5.17 -13.07 15.79
C SER A 63 -6.13 -13.63 16.84
N PRO A 64 -6.77 -12.77 17.65
CA PRO A 64 -7.94 -13.18 18.42
C PRO A 64 -8.99 -13.82 17.51
N LEU A 65 -9.59 -14.92 17.96
CA LEU A 65 -10.66 -15.61 17.22
C LEU A 65 -11.87 -14.71 16.98
N THR A 66 -12.15 -13.81 17.92
CA THR A 66 -13.22 -12.83 17.80
C THR A 66 -13.02 -11.92 16.60
N SER A 67 -11.81 -11.40 16.40
CA SER A 67 -11.48 -10.58 15.22
C SER A 67 -11.60 -11.38 13.92
N VAL A 68 -11.14 -12.64 13.90
CA VAL A 68 -11.21 -13.50 12.70
C VAL A 68 -12.65 -13.78 12.27
N HIS A 69 -13.58 -13.88 13.22
CA HIS A 69 -14.96 -14.25 12.93
C HIS A 69 -15.92 -13.06 12.82
N TYR A 70 -15.61 -11.91 13.43
CA TYR A 70 -16.58 -10.83 13.64
C TYR A 70 -16.08 -9.44 13.26
N ALA A 71 -14.86 -9.28 12.73
CA ALA A 71 -14.36 -7.99 12.26
C ALA A 71 -14.15 -7.97 10.73
N GLY A 72 -14.57 -6.87 10.11
CA GLY A 72 -14.47 -6.64 8.67
C GLY A 72 -15.69 -7.12 7.87
N SER A 73 -15.76 -6.68 6.62
CA SER A 73 -16.80 -7.02 5.63
C SER A 73 -16.22 -7.70 4.39
N PRO A 74 -17.05 -8.32 3.54
CA PRO A 74 -16.62 -8.86 2.25
C PRO A 74 -15.97 -7.79 1.38
N TRP A 75 -14.91 -8.16 0.65
CA TRP A 75 -14.19 -7.22 -0.21
C TRP A 75 -15.08 -6.72 -1.35
N GLU A 76 -16.07 -7.50 -1.81
CA GLU A 76 -17.00 -7.10 -2.86
C GLU A 76 -17.75 -5.80 -2.49
N LEU A 77 -18.18 -5.69 -1.23
CA LEU A 77 -18.88 -4.51 -0.72
C LEU A 77 -17.93 -3.31 -0.63
N GLY A 78 -16.79 -3.48 0.04
CA GLY A 78 -15.85 -2.37 0.22
C GLY A 78 -15.22 -1.89 -1.09
N LEU A 79 -14.92 -2.81 -2.01
CA LEU A 79 -14.30 -2.50 -3.30
C LEU A 79 -15.26 -1.74 -4.21
N SER A 80 -16.52 -2.19 -4.32
CA SER A 80 -17.54 -1.51 -5.12
C SER A 80 -17.85 -0.12 -4.56
N GLU A 81 -18.02 0.01 -3.24
CA GLU A 81 -18.22 1.31 -2.58
C GLU A 81 -17.03 2.25 -2.86
N THR A 82 -15.80 1.76 -2.67
CA THR A 82 -14.58 2.54 -2.93
C THR A 82 -14.50 2.99 -4.39
N HIS A 83 -14.76 2.08 -5.33
CA HIS A 83 -14.76 2.39 -6.76
C HIS A 83 -15.79 3.47 -7.11
N GLN A 84 -17.04 3.29 -6.67
CA GLN A 84 -18.15 4.21 -6.94
C GLN A 84 -17.88 5.60 -6.36
N ILE A 85 -17.48 5.69 -5.08
CA ILE A 85 -17.28 6.96 -4.40
C ILE A 85 -16.06 7.73 -4.95
N LEU A 86 -14.97 7.03 -5.30
CA LEU A 86 -13.82 7.67 -5.97
C LEU A 86 -14.18 8.22 -7.35
N ARG A 87 -15.01 7.50 -8.12
CA ARG A 87 -15.52 8.00 -9.42
C ARG A 87 -16.45 9.19 -9.23
N ALA A 88 -17.36 9.12 -8.26
CA ALA A 88 -18.28 10.22 -7.97
C ALA A 88 -17.54 11.52 -7.61
N ASN A 89 -16.38 11.42 -6.96
CA ASN A 89 -15.56 12.56 -6.51
C ASN A 89 -14.42 12.97 -7.45
N ASP A 90 -14.32 12.42 -8.67
CA ASP A 90 -13.25 12.74 -9.63
C ASP A 90 -11.84 12.46 -9.10
N LEU A 91 -11.69 11.32 -8.41
CA LEU A 91 -10.42 10.85 -7.83
C LEU A 91 -9.98 9.47 -8.34
N ARG A 92 -10.82 8.77 -9.11
CA ARG A 92 -10.57 7.39 -9.54
C ARG A 92 -9.35 7.25 -10.45
N ASP A 93 -9.03 8.29 -11.21
CA ASP A 93 -7.88 8.39 -12.11
C ASP A 93 -6.53 8.56 -11.38
N LYS A 94 -6.55 8.95 -10.11
CA LYS A 94 -5.34 9.25 -9.32
C LYS A 94 -4.77 8.04 -8.58
N VAL A 95 -5.61 7.04 -8.29
CA VAL A 95 -5.24 5.91 -7.41
C VAL A 95 -5.50 4.57 -8.07
N ARG A 96 -4.57 3.64 -7.91
CA ARG A 96 -4.80 2.24 -8.28
C ARG A 96 -5.54 1.52 -7.18
N LEU A 97 -6.65 0.86 -7.52
CA LEU A 97 -7.35 0.00 -6.56
C LEU A 97 -6.79 -1.41 -6.58
N GLN A 98 -6.39 -1.90 -5.41
CA GLN A 98 -6.02 -3.29 -5.20
C GLN A 98 -7.07 -3.95 -4.29
N THR A 99 -7.32 -5.23 -4.47
CA THR A 99 -8.09 -6.01 -3.50
C THR A 99 -7.41 -7.31 -3.13
N ASP A 100 -7.60 -7.74 -1.89
CA ASP A 100 -7.24 -9.07 -1.40
C ASP A 100 -8.32 -9.58 -0.44
N GLY A 101 -8.17 -10.83 0.03
CA GLY A 101 -9.15 -11.48 0.90
C GLY A 101 -9.76 -12.70 0.23
N GLY A 102 -9.12 -13.85 0.41
CA GLY A 102 -9.69 -15.12 -0.04
C GLY A 102 -9.72 -15.37 -1.55
N LEU A 103 -9.06 -14.56 -2.39
CA LEU A 103 -8.91 -14.80 -3.83
C LEU A 103 -8.15 -16.11 -4.09
N LYS A 104 -8.70 -16.99 -4.94
CA LYS A 104 -8.12 -18.31 -5.24
C LYS A 104 -8.03 -18.63 -6.73
N THR A 105 -8.93 -18.09 -7.53
CA THR A 105 -9.16 -18.47 -8.93
C THR A 105 -9.05 -17.29 -9.88
N GLY A 106 -8.93 -17.55 -11.18
CA GLY A 106 -9.03 -16.51 -12.22
C GLY A 106 -10.41 -15.87 -12.25
N LEU A 107 -11.49 -16.60 -11.96
CA LEU A 107 -12.83 -16.02 -11.84
C LEU A 107 -12.93 -14.98 -10.71
N ASP A 108 -12.27 -15.21 -9.57
CA ASP A 108 -12.23 -14.24 -8.47
C ASP A 108 -11.56 -12.93 -8.93
N VAL A 109 -10.45 -13.05 -9.69
CA VAL A 109 -9.75 -11.90 -10.30
C VAL A 109 -10.66 -11.15 -11.29
N ILE A 110 -11.38 -11.87 -12.16
CA ILE A 110 -12.29 -11.26 -13.14
C ILE A 110 -13.41 -10.50 -12.45
N LYS A 111 -14.03 -11.09 -11.41
CA LYS A 111 -15.07 -10.42 -10.63
C LYS A 111 -14.52 -9.19 -9.90
N ALA A 112 -13.36 -9.30 -9.28
CA ALA A 112 -12.69 -8.16 -8.65
C ALA A 112 -12.40 -7.04 -9.65
N ALA A 113 -11.96 -7.37 -10.87
CA ALA A 113 -11.76 -6.39 -11.93
C ALA A 113 -13.06 -5.68 -12.30
N MET A 114 -14.13 -6.44 -12.55
CA MET A 114 -15.46 -5.88 -12.87
C MET A 114 -16.04 -5.00 -11.76
N LEU A 115 -15.69 -5.27 -10.49
CA LEU A 115 -16.06 -4.44 -9.34
C LEU A 115 -15.11 -3.24 -9.12
N GLY A 116 -14.04 -3.12 -9.91
CA GLY A 116 -13.22 -1.92 -9.99
C GLY A 116 -11.76 -2.04 -9.60
N ALA A 117 -11.27 -3.24 -9.25
CA ALA A 117 -9.85 -3.46 -8.92
C ALA A 117 -8.95 -3.52 -10.17
N GLU A 118 -7.71 -3.07 -10.01
CA GLU A 118 -6.63 -3.10 -11.02
C GLU A 118 -5.49 -4.06 -10.63
N SER A 119 -5.36 -4.34 -9.32
CA SER A 119 -4.36 -5.24 -8.76
C SER A 119 -5.01 -6.22 -7.78
N PHE A 120 -4.41 -7.40 -7.64
CA PHE A 120 -5.00 -8.54 -6.93
C PHE A 120 -3.97 -9.17 -6.00
N GLY A 121 -4.22 -9.10 -4.69
CA GLY A 121 -3.33 -9.63 -3.65
C GLY A 121 -3.64 -11.09 -3.29
N PHE A 122 -2.60 -11.90 -3.14
CA PHE A 122 -2.71 -13.31 -2.77
C PHE A 122 -1.75 -13.63 -1.63
N GLY A 123 -2.28 -14.19 -0.54
CA GLY A 123 -1.48 -14.64 0.61
C GLY A 123 -1.55 -16.16 0.81
N THR A 124 -2.72 -16.65 1.25
CA THR A 124 -2.91 -18.04 1.67
C THR A 124 -2.63 -19.06 0.55
N VAL A 125 -3.09 -18.81 -0.68
CA VAL A 125 -2.93 -19.81 -1.75
C VAL A 125 -1.46 -19.96 -2.20
N PRO A 126 -0.68 -18.88 -2.38
CA PRO A 126 0.78 -19.01 -2.53
C PRO A 126 1.44 -19.77 -1.38
N MET A 127 1.03 -19.57 -0.12
CA MET A 127 1.54 -20.36 1.00
C MET A 127 1.19 -21.85 0.89
N ILE A 128 -0.02 -22.19 0.43
CA ILE A 128 -0.43 -23.58 0.15
C ILE A 128 0.42 -24.17 -0.99
N ALA A 129 0.64 -23.41 -2.05
CA ALA A 129 1.52 -23.82 -3.15
C ALA A 129 2.97 -24.08 -2.68
N MET A 130 3.42 -23.40 -1.62
CA MET A 130 4.73 -23.64 -0.98
C MET A 130 4.73 -24.78 0.04
N GLY A 131 3.58 -25.40 0.32
CA GLY A 131 3.50 -26.60 1.18
C GLY A 131 2.63 -26.47 2.42
N CYS A 132 2.03 -25.30 2.69
CA CYS A 132 1.11 -25.15 3.81
C CYS A 132 -0.05 -26.16 3.71
N LYS A 133 -0.28 -26.92 4.79
CA LYS A 133 -1.37 -27.91 4.90
C LYS A 133 -2.61 -27.38 5.61
N TYR A 134 -2.67 -26.07 5.83
CA TYR A 134 -3.82 -25.38 6.44
C TYR A 134 -4.22 -25.90 7.84
N LEU A 135 -3.21 -26.28 8.64
CA LEU A 135 -3.40 -26.85 9.99
C LEU A 135 -3.83 -25.81 11.04
N ARG A 136 -3.73 -24.51 10.73
CA ARG A 136 -4.11 -23.38 11.61
C ARG A 136 -3.39 -23.31 12.96
N ILE A 137 -2.16 -23.81 13.01
CA ILE A 137 -1.25 -23.77 14.17
C ILE A 137 -0.13 -22.73 14.05
N CYS A 138 -0.28 -21.76 13.14
CA CYS A 138 0.77 -20.79 12.80
C CYS A 138 1.30 -20.01 14.03
N HIS A 139 0.41 -19.69 14.97
CA HIS A 139 0.71 -18.95 16.20
C HIS A 139 1.48 -19.78 17.25
N LEU A 140 1.58 -21.10 17.08
CA LEU A 140 2.22 -22.01 18.04
C LEU A 140 3.70 -22.25 17.73
N ASN A 141 4.23 -21.64 16.67
CA ASN A 141 5.61 -21.83 16.22
C ASN A 141 5.97 -23.31 15.88
N ASN A 142 4.99 -24.20 15.69
CA ASN A 142 5.19 -25.64 15.50
C ASN A 142 4.68 -26.14 14.12
N CYS A 143 4.78 -25.30 13.09
CA CYS A 143 4.30 -25.63 11.75
C CYS A 143 5.00 -26.88 11.19
N ALA A 144 4.26 -27.98 11.07
CA ALA A 144 4.75 -29.29 10.58
C ALA A 144 5.28 -29.31 9.14
N THR A 145 5.24 -28.18 8.43
CA THR A 145 5.72 -28.03 7.04
C THR A 145 6.78 -26.94 6.89
N GLY A 146 7.29 -26.40 8.01
CA GLY A 146 8.33 -25.39 7.99
C GLY A 146 7.91 -24.03 7.40
N VAL A 147 6.61 -23.80 7.15
CA VAL A 147 6.13 -22.56 6.49
C VAL A 147 5.99 -21.40 7.47
N ALA A 148 5.29 -21.59 8.59
CA ALA A 148 4.98 -20.55 9.58
C ALA A 148 5.58 -20.91 10.95
N THR A 149 6.91 -20.95 11.01
CA THR A 149 7.68 -21.27 12.23
C THR A 149 9.08 -20.67 12.14
N GLN A 150 9.65 -20.32 13.28
CA GLN A 150 11.04 -19.93 13.48
C GLN A 150 11.89 -21.07 14.06
N ASP A 151 11.30 -22.23 14.36
CA ASP A 151 12.06 -23.41 14.79
C ASP A 151 12.97 -23.89 13.65
N ASN A 152 14.25 -24.05 13.97
CA ASN A 152 15.29 -24.37 12.99
C ASN A 152 15.11 -25.77 12.41
N ILE A 153 14.73 -26.76 13.22
CA ILE A 153 14.54 -28.15 12.76
C ILE A 153 13.32 -28.19 11.84
N LEU A 154 12.21 -27.57 12.24
CA LEU A 154 11.01 -27.50 11.40
C LEU A 154 11.26 -26.80 10.06
N ARG A 155 12.02 -25.71 10.06
CA ARG A 155 12.39 -24.99 8.83
C ARG A 155 13.32 -25.80 7.94
N MET A 156 14.39 -26.38 8.49
CA MET A 156 15.42 -27.06 7.70
C MET A 156 14.95 -28.43 7.18
N GLU A 157 14.21 -29.19 7.99
CA GLU A 157 13.84 -30.57 7.65
C GLU A 157 12.48 -30.67 6.93
N HIS A 158 11.57 -29.71 7.13
CA HIS A 158 10.19 -29.83 6.64
C HIS A 158 9.75 -28.79 5.60
N PHE A 159 10.47 -27.66 5.44
CA PHE A 159 10.15 -26.71 4.38
C PHE A 159 10.57 -27.24 3.01
N THR A 160 9.59 -27.48 2.14
CA THR A 160 9.80 -28.04 0.79
C THR A 160 9.37 -27.09 -0.33
N GLY A 161 8.99 -25.86 0.02
CA GLY A 161 8.54 -24.85 -0.92
C GLY A 161 9.62 -24.44 -1.91
N LYS A 162 9.26 -24.35 -3.19
CA LYS A 162 10.18 -23.94 -4.27
C LYS A 162 9.62 -22.74 -5.01
N VAL A 163 10.49 -21.82 -5.42
CA VAL A 163 10.13 -20.67 -6.27
C VAL A 163 9.31 -21.11 -7.50
N LYS A 164 9.67 -22.25 -8.12
CA LYS A 164 8.94 -22.81 -9.27
C LYS A 164 7.47 -23.12 -8.97
N MET A 165 7.12 -23.53 -7.75
CA MET A 165 5.74 -23.84 -7.36
C MET A 165 4.88 -22.57 -7.37
N VAL A 166 5.37 -21.48 -6.78
CA VAL A 166 4.69 -20.18 -6.78
C VAL A 166 4.60 -19.59 -8.19
N LYS A 167 5.68 -19.68 -8.98
CA LYS A 167 5.67 -19.26 -10.40
C LYS A 167 4.61 -20.02 -11.19
N ASN A 168 4.50 -21.33 -11.00
CA ASN A 168 3.50 -22.14 -11.69
C ASN A 168 2.08 -21.78 -11.26
N TYR A 169 1.85 -21.56 -9.97
CA TYR A 169 0.55 -21.10 -9.46
C TYR A 169 0.08 -19.83 -10.18
N PHE A 170 0.90 -18.77 -10.20
CA PHE A 170 0.51 -17.52 -10.87
C PHE A 170 0.40 -17.65 -12.39
N LYS A 171 1.17 -18.55 -13.03
CA LYS A 171 0.97 -18.88 -14.45
C LYS A 171 -0.40 -19.50 -14.70
N PHE A 172 -0.87 -20.39 -13.82
CA PHE A 172 -2.19 -20.99 -13.93
C PHE A 172 -3.29 -19.96 -13.67
N ILE A 173 -3.17 -19.11 -12.65
CA ILE A 173 -4.13 -18.01 -12.43
C ILE A 173 -4.19 -17.09 -13.64
N ALA A 174 -3.05 -16.69 -14.20
CA ALA A 174 -3.02 -15.83 -15.38
C ALA A 174 -3.63 -16.51 -16.62
N GLN A 175 -3.47 -17.83 -16.77
CA GLN A 175 -4.11 -18.59 -17.85
C GLN A 175 -5.63 -18.65 -17.66
N ASP A 176 -6.10 -18.95 -16.46
CA ASP A 176 -7.52 -18.99 -16.10
C ASP A 176 -8.21 -17.63 -16.35
N VAL A 177 -7.55 -16.53 -15.96
CA VAL A 177 -7.98 -15.15 -16.30
C VAL A 177 -8.10 -14.94 -17.81
N ARG A 178 -7.10 -15.36 -18.60
CA ARG A 178 -7.15 -15.23 -20.07
C ARG A 178 -8.28 -16.03 -20.69
N GLU A 179 -8.56 -17.22 -20.17
CA GLU A 179 -9.68 -18.05 -20.63
C GLU A 179 -11.03 -17.40 -20.35
N HIS A 180 -11.19 -16.77 -19.18
CA HIS A 180 -12.38 -15.99 -18.87
C HIS A 180 -12.52 -14.74 -19.75
N LEU A 181 -11.43 -13.98 -19.97
CA LEU A 181 -11.44 -12.83 -20.89
C LEU A 181 -11.83 -13.26 -22.32
N ALA A 182 -11.29 -14.38 -22.81
CA ALA A 182 -11.64 -14.93 -24.11
C ALA A 182 -13.12 -15.32 -24.20
N ARG A 183 -13.70 -15.92 -23.16
CA ARG A 183 -15.14 -16.22 -23.09
C ARG A 183 -16.03 -14.97 -23.12
N LEU A 184 -15.53 -13.86 -22.60
CA LEU A 184 -16.20 -12.55 -22.64
C LEU A 184 -15.97 -11.81 -23.97
N GLY A 185 -15.11 -12.33 -24.86
CA GLY A 185 -14.76 -11.67 -26.12
C GLY A 185 -13.84 -10.45 -25.94
N VAL A 186 -13.08 -10.38 -24.84
CA VAL A 186 -12.23 -9.23 -24.50
C VAL A 186 -10.76 -9.64 -24.45
N CYS A 187 -9.85 -8.77 -24.88
CA CYS A 187 -8.41 -9.07 -24.94
C CYS A 187 -7.59 -8.46 -23.79
N ARG A 188 -8.07 -7.37 -23.15
CA ARG A 188 -7.31 -6.65 -22.11
C ARG A 188 -8.10 -6.61 -20.81
N MET A 189 -7.38 -6.75 -19.69
CA MET A 189 -7.99 -6.64 -18.35
C MET A 189 -8.64 -5.27 -18.15
N THR A 190 -7.97 -4.21 -18.61
CA THR A 190 -8.43 -2.81 -18.51
C THR A 190 -9.83 -2.59 -19.08
N ASP A 191 -10.22 -3.39 -20.08
CA ASP A 191 -11.48 -3.23 -20.80
C ASP A 191 -12.68 -3.77 -20.00
N ILE A 192 -12.43 -4.52 -18.93
CA ILE A 192 -13.45 -5.05 -18.00
C ILE A 192 -13.43 -4.37 -16.63
N ILE A 193 -12.46 -3.49 -16.34
CA ILE A 193 -12.36 -2.87 -15.01
C ILE A 193 -13.56 -1.95 -14.78
N GLY A 194 -14.31 -2.19 -13.71
CA GLY A 194 -15.52 -1.43 -13.39
C GLY A 194 -16.72 -1.69 -14.30
N ARG A 195 -16.65 -2.70 -15.20
CA ARG A 195 -17.76 -3.10 -16.10
C ARG A 195 -18.74 -4.03 -15.40
N THR A 196 -19.49 -3.47 -14.45
CA THR A 196 -20.50 -4.21 -13.68
C THR A 196 -21.68 -4.69 -14.53
N ASP A 197 -21.91 -4.09 -15.70
CA ASP A 197 -22.91 -4.51 -16.69
C ASP A 197 -22.65 -5.92 -17.27
N LEU A 198 -21.42 -6.43 -17.13
CA LEU A 198 -21.05 -7.80 -17.51
C LEU A 198 -21.44 -8.83 -16.44
N LEU A 199 -21.95 -8.39 -15.28
CA LEU A 199 -22.38 -9.24 -14.18
C LEU A 199 -23.90 -9.37 -14.15
N VAL A 200 -24.38 -10.60 -13.96
CA VAL A 200 -25.81 -10.89 -13.78
C VAL A 200 -26.02 -11.57 -12.44
N CYS A 201 -26.95 -11.04 -11.65
CA CYS A 201 -27.36 -11.65 -10.39
C CYS A 201 -28.17 -12.94 -10.65
N LEU A 202 -27.71 -14.06 -10.11
CA LEU A 202 -28.44 -15.32 -10.18
C LEU A 202 -29.56 -15.37 -9.15
N GLN A 203 -30.68 -16.00 -9.50
CA GLN A 203 -31.80 -16.23 -8.60
C GLN A 203 -31.38 -17.23 -7.51
N GLY A 204 -31.11 -16.73 -6.30
CA GLY A 204 -30.55 -17.53 -5.20
C GLY A 204 -31.27 -18.87 -4.94
N ASN A 205 -30.50 -19.90 -4.61
CA ASN A 205 -31.00 -21.28 -4.44
C ASN A 205 -31.79 -21.47 -3.13
N THR A 206 -31.48 -20.68 -2.09
CA THR A 206 -32.15 -20.76 -0.78
C THR A 206 -33.11 -19.61 -0.54
N SER A 207 -34.06 -19.78 0.39
CA SER A 207 -34.95 -18.70 0.84
C SER A 207 -34.20 -17.54 1.47
N LYS A 208 -33.01 -17.78 2.06
CA LYS A 208 -32.15 -16.72 2.60
C LYS A 208 -31.46 -15.94 1.48
N GLN A 209 -30.90 -16.63 0.49
CA GLN A 209 -30.23 -16.00 -0.65
C GLN A 209 -31.19 -15.14 -1.48
N ARG A 210 -32.44 -15.59 -1.66
CA ARG A 210 -33.48 -14.81 -2.37
C ARG A 210 -33.89 -13.50 -1.68
N ARG A 211 -33.46 -13.27 -0.43
CA ARG A 211 -33.67 -12.00 0.29
C ARG A 211 -32.49 -11.05 0.20
N LEU A 212 -31.39 -11.45 -0.45
CA LEU A 212 -30.25 -10.57 -0.66
C LEU A 212 -30.54 -9.64 -1.83
N ASP A 213 -30.37 -8.34 -1.60
CA ASP A 213 -30.31 -7.36 -2.66
C ASP A 213 -28.85 -7.12 -3.03
N LEU A 214 -28.45 -7.61 -4.21
CA LEU A 214 -27.10 -7.43 -4.75
C LEU A 214 -27.04 -6.29 -5.76
N SER A 215 -28.15 -5.59 -6.01
CA SER A 215 -28.18 -4.48 -6.96
C SER A 215 -27.16 -3.36 -6.64
N PRO A 216 -26.86 -3.01 -5.36
CA PRO A 216 -25.86 -1.99 -5.08
C PRO A 216 -24.42 -2.37 -5.52
N LEU A 217 -24.10 -3.67 -5.52
CA LEU A 217 -22.78 -4.18 -5.92
C LEU A 217 -22.53 -4.04 -7.42
N ILE A 218 -23.58 -4.19 -8.23
CA ILE A 218 -23.49 -4.17 -9.70
C ILE A 218 -23.96 -2.84 -10.30
N SER A 219 -24.30 -1.86 -9.47
CA SER A 219 -24.63 -0.50 -9.87
C SER A 219 -23.36 0.30 -10.18
N ASP A 220 -23.45 1.22 -11.13
CA ASP A 220 -22.43 2.24 -11.38
C ASP A 220 -22.58 3.47 -10.46
N GLY A 221 -23.56 3.45 -9.55
CA GLY A 221 -23.87 4.53 -8.62
C GLY A 221 -24.45 5.78 -9.31
N GLY A 222 -24.92 5.67 -10.55
CA GLY A 222 -25.35 6.82 -11.35
C GLY A 222 -24.20 7.73 -11.80
N VAL A 223 -22.95 7.24 -11.72
CA VAL A 223 -21.78 8.00 -12.13
C VAL A 223 -21.63 7.94 -13.65
N HIS A 224 -21.50 9.11 -14.29
CA HIS A 224 -21.39 9.24 -15.74
C HIS A 224 -20.34 8.28 -16.34
N SER A 225 -20.67 7.63 -17.46
CA SER A 225 -19.84 6.63 -18.13
C SER A 225 -18.45 7.14 -18.51
N ASP A 226 -18.35 8.43 -18.82
CA ASP A 226 -17.09 9.05 -19.27
C ASP A 226 -16.07 9.23 -18.14
N LYS A 227 -16.48 9.08 -16.87
CA LYS A 227 -15.55 9.15 -15.74
C LYS A 227 -14.63 7.92 -15.73
N PRO A 228 -13.32 8.09 -15.49
CA PRO A 228 -12.34 7.00 -15.49
C PRO A 228 -12.73 5.83 -14.60
N HIS A 229 -12.51 4.60 -15.08
CA HIS A 229 -12.74 3.37 -14.31
C HIS A 229 -11.48 2.84 -13.61
N TYR A 230 -10.31 3.30 -14.01
CA TYR A 230 -9.02 2.86 -13.52
C TYR A 230 -8.03 4.03 -13.45
N CYS A 231 -6.88 3.82 -12.81
CA CYS A 231 -5.87 4.84 -12.61
C CYS A 231 -5.22 5.24 -13.95
N GLN A 232 -5.18 6.53 -14.22
CA GLN A 232 -4.56 7.10 -15.43
C GLN A 232 -3.23 7.81 -15.10
N SER A 233 -3.02 8.15 -13.84
CA SER A 233 -1.79 8.81 -13.37
C SER A 233 -0.73 7.77 -12.95
N PRO A 234 0.56 7.98 -13.31
CA PRO A 234 1.62 7.09 -12.85
C PRO A 234 1.90 7.24 -11.35
N LYS A 235 1.71 8.45 -10.80
CA LYS A 235 1.88 8.84 -9.40
C LYS A 235 0.87 9.92 -9.02
N ASN A 236 0.47 9.94 -7.75
CA ASN A 236 -0.35 10.96 -7.15
C ASN A 236 0.55 11.94 -6.37
N GLU A 237 1.02 12.98 -7.04
CA GLU A 237 2.03 13.88 -6.48
C GLU A 237 1.46 14.80 -5.40
N PRO A 238 2.13 14.96 -4.24
CA PRO A 238 1.76 15.94 -3.24
C PRO A 238 1.72 17.38 -3.76
N PHE A 239 0.88 18.21 -3.15
CA PHE A 239 0.85 19.65 -3.43
C PHE A 239 2.18 20.31 -3.06
N ASP A 240 2.65 20.07 -1.84
CA ASP A 240 3.96 20.52 -1.38
C ASP A 240 5.05 19.76 -2.14
N LYS A 241 5.98 20.50 -2.74
CA LYS A 241 7.08 19.93 -3.53
C LYS A 241 8.37 19.77 -2.75
N GLY A 242 8.41 20.21 -1.48
CA GLY A 242 9.60 20.10 -0.65
C GLY A 242 10.78 20.87 -1.22
N GLU A 243 10.55 22.05 -1.80
CA GLU A 243 11.55 22.81 -2.55
C GLU A 243 12.85 23.05 -1.76
N LEU A 244 12.74 23.35 -0.46
CA LEU A 244 13.91 23.47 0.41
C LEU A 244 14.67 22.14 0.55
N ALA A 245 13.96 21.02 0.72
CA ALA A 245 14.59 19.71 0.87
C ALA A 245 15.33 19.30 -0.42
N GLU A 246 14.78 19.59 -1.60
CA GLU A 246 15.44 19.37 -2.89
C GLU A 246 16.65 20.29 -3.11
N GLN A 247 16.56 21.55 -2.66
CA GLN A 247 17.71 22.45 -2.65
C GLN A 247 18.83 21.92 -1.76
N MET A 248 18.50 21.46 -0.54
CA MET A 248 19.49 20.88 0.37
C MET A 248 20.15 19.63 -0.22
N VAL A 249 19.41 18.79 -0.95
CA VAL A 249 20.01 17.68 -1.71
C VAL A 249 20.98 18.22 -2.75
N THR A 250 20.58 19.21 -3.55
CA THR A 250 21.44 19.80 -4.59
C THR A 250 22.76 20.30 -4.02
N ASP A 251 22.71 21.01 -2.88
CA ASP A 251 23.90 21.56 -2.22
C ASP A 251 24.81 20.47 -1.63
N THR A 252 24.22 19.40 -1.09
CA THR A 252 24.94 18.34 -0.36
C THR A 252 25.36 17.16 -1.24
N LEU A 253 24.79 17.01 -2.44
CA LEU A 253 24.92 15.80 -3.25
C LEU A 253 26.38 15.47 -3.58
N SER A 254 27.17 16.46 -3.97
CA SER A 254 28.59 16.27 -4.26
C SER A 254 29.36 15.78 -3.03
N ALA A 255 29.04 16.30 -1.84
CA ALA A 255 29.68 15.89 -0.60
C ALA A 255 29.29 14.46 -0.18
N ILE A 256 28.04 14.07 -0.42
CA ILE A 256 27.54 12.71 -0.22
C ILE A 256 28.24 11.76 -1.19
N GLU A 257 28.23 12.05 -2.49
CA GLU A 257 28.81 11.17 -3.52
C GLU A 257 30.30 10.93 -3.31
N ASN A 258 31.04 11.96 -2.90
CA ASN A 258 32.47 11.88 -2.68
C ASN A 258 32.87 11.50 -1.25
N LYS A 259 31.91 11.27 -0.35
CA LYS A 259 32.15 11.07 1.10
C LYS A 259 33.11 12.12 1.69
N SER A 260 32.95 13.38 1.32
CA SER A 260 33.83 14.45 1.81
C SER A 260 33.30 15.10 3.09
N GLY A 261 32.03 14.87 3.43
CA GLY A 261 31.34 15.60 4.48
C GLY A 261 31.19 17.09 4.17
N GLY A 262 30.72 17.86 5.15
CA GLY A 262 30.66 19.31 5.07
C GLY A 262 29.61 19.93 5.98
N THR A 263 29.70 21.25 6.17
CA THR A 263 28.75 22.02 6.99
C THR A 263 27.93 22.95 6.11
N PHE A 264 26.61 22.89 6.25
CA PHE A 264 25.65 23.66 5.46
C PHE A 264 24.68 24.39 6.38
N ARG A 265 24.18 25.55 5.96
CA ARG A 265 23.35 26.43 6.80
C ARG A 265 22.05 26.82 6.11
N TYR A 266 20.92 26.70 6.80
CA TYR A 266 19.61 27.01 6.25
C TYR A 266 18.69 27.73 7.25
N GLN A 267 17.69 28.44 6.73
CA GLN A 267 16.57 28.97 7.51
C GLN A 267 15.35 28.07 7.30
N VAL A 268 14.65 27.73 8.39
CA VAL A 268 13.47 26.85 8.34
C VAL A 268 12.22 27.53 8.89
N GLN A 269 11.07 27.13 8.35
CA GLN A 269 9.74 27.57 8.77
C GLN A 269 8.84 26.35 8.98
N ASN A 270 7.74 26.51 9.71
CA ASN A 270 6.85 25.40 10.05
C ASN A 270 6.22 24.69 8.82
N THR A 271 6.25 25.33 7.65
CA THR A 271 5.84 24.75 6.37
C THR A 271 6.88 23.80 5.78
N HIS A 272 8.15 23.91 6.18
CA HIS A 272 9.23 23.01 5.78
C HIS A 272 9.16 21.72 6.59
N ARG A 273 8.46 20.74 6.03
CA ARG A 273 8.19 19.44 6.66
C ARG A 273 9.16 18.38 6.16
N SER A 274 9.40 17.36 6.98
CA SER A 274 10.24 16.19 6.65
C SER A 274 11.70 16.55 6.29
N ILE A 275 12.20 17.70 6.75
CA ILE A 275 13.58 18.14 6.50
C ILE A 275 14.54 17.10 7.08
N GLY A 276 15.53 16.71 6.26
CA GLY A 276 16.45 15.61 6.53
C GLY A 276 16.13 14.34 5.72
N ALA A 277 14.85 14.02 5.49
CA ALA A 277 14.44 12.78 4.83
C ALA A 277 15.03 12.61 3.43
N ARG A 278 15.02 13.68 2.62
CA ARG A 278 15.60 13.67 1.27
C ARG A 278 17.08 13.30 1.28
N ILE A 279 17.85 13.98 2.14
CA ILE A 279 19.29 13.76 2.27
C ILE A 279 19.57 12.34 2.78
N SER A 280 18.83 11.88 3.81
CA SER A 280 18.93 10.50 4.30
C SER A 280 18.69 9.47 3.21
N GLY A 281 17.69 9.69 2.34
CA GLY A 281 17.44 8.82 1.20
C GLY A 281 18.61 8.75 0.23
N GLU A 282 19.23 9.90 -0.10
CA GLU A 282 20.41 9.95 -0.98
C GLU A 282 21.65 9.31 -0.35
N ILE A 283 21.81 9.41 0.98
CA ILE A 283 22.85 8.71 1.73
C ILE A 283 22.60 7.21 1.70
N ALA A 284 21.41 6.76 2.06
CA ALA A 284 21.07 5.34 2.18
C ALA A 284 21.21 4.60 0.84
N ILE A 285 20.77 5.20 -0.28
CA ILE A 285 20.87 4.57 -1.60
C ILE A 285 22.32 4.42 -2.09
N ARG A 286 23.22 5.32 -1.68
CA ARG A 286 24.64 5.30 -2.11
C ARG A 286 25.54 4.53 -1.16
N HIS A 287 25.32 4.68 0.14
CA HIS A 287 26.26 4.27 1.18
C HIS A 287 25.64 3.39 2.28
N GLY A 288 24.33 3.14 2.24
CA GLY A 288 23.60 2.44 3.30
C GLY A 288 23.41 3.29 4.56
N ASP A 289 22.82 2.68 5.59
CA ASP A 289 22.25 3.39 6.75
C ASP A 289 23.27 4.19 7.57
N GLN A 290 24.53 3.73 7.62
CA GLN A 290 25.59 4.29 8.48
C GLN A 290 26.82 4.73 7.67
N GLY A 291 26.68 4.78 6.34
CA GLY A 291 27.83 4.88 5.43
C GLY A 291 28.52 6.25 5.38
N MET A 292 27.96 7.27 6.03
CA MET A 292 28.51 8.63 6.12
C MET A 292 29.07 8.98 7.50
N ASN A 293 29.09 8.06 8.46
CA ASN A 293 29.60 8.33 9.83
C ASN A 293 31.04 8.84 9.87
N ASP A 294 31.90 8.38 8.95
CA ASP A 294 33.31 8.79 8.89
C ASP A 294 33.52 10.15 8.20
N ALA A 295 32.50 10.67 7.50
CA ALA A 295 32.56 11.94 6.78
C ALA A 295 31.20 12.68 6.88
N PRO A 296 30.86 13.22 8.07
CA PRO A 296 29.52 13.70 8.33
C PRO A 296 29.08 14.90 7.47
N ILE A 297 27.79 14.95 7.19
CA ILE A 297 27.07 16.12 6.67
C ILE A 297 26.42 16.82 7.86
N ASP A 298 26.96 17.97 8.24
CA ASP A 298 26.43 18.81 9.31
C ASP A 298 25.50 19.88 8.71
N ILE A 299 24.24 19.84 9.08
CA ILE A 299 23.23 20.83 8.69
C ILE A 299 22.88 21.67 9.92
N GLU A 300 23.23 22.94 9.90
CA GLU A 300 22.83 23.93 10.90
C GLU A 300 21.62 24.72 10.41
N MET A 301 20.56 24.76 11.21
CA MET A 301 19.30 25.42 10.87
C MET A 301 18.90 26.41 11.95
N THR A 302 18.19 27.46 11.57
CA THR A 302 17.57 28.42 12.48
C THR A 302 16.10 28.64 12.11
N GLY A 303 15.22 28.75 13.10
CA GLY A 303 13.79 28.97 12.91
C GLY A 303 12.92 27.87 13.52
N THR A 304 11.73 27.67 12.97
CA THR A 304 10.78 26.63 13.41
C THR A 304 10.73 25.54 12.35
N ALA A 305 11.04 24.29 12.68
CA ALA A 305 10.88 23.18 11.74
C ALA A 305 9.43 22.68 11.71
N GLY A 306 8.94 22.32 10.52
CA GLY A 306 7.65 21.66 10.36
C GLY A 306 7.64 20.23 10.93
N GLN A 307 6.54 19.53 10.72
CA GLN A 307 6.40 18.14 11.15
C GLN A 307 7.49 17.24 10.56
N SER A 308 7.84 16.17 11.28
CA SER A 308 8.76 15.13 10.82
C SER A 308 10.21 15.62 10.59
N PHE A 309 10.67 16.62 11.33
CA PHE A 309 12.07 17.04 11.31
C PHE A 309 13.02 15.89 11.67
N GLY A 310 13.97 15.56 10.78
CA GLY A 310 14.89 14.44 10.96
C GLY A 310 14.23 13.05 10.84
N VAL A 311 13.11 12.92 10.12
CA VAL A 311 12.47 11.62 9.86
C VAL A 311 13.40 10.70 9.06
N TRP A 312 13.62 9.48 9.56
CA TRP A 312 14.60 8.49 9.06
C TRP A 312 16.01 9.05 8.87
N ASN A 313 16.49 9.82 9.84
CA ASN A 313 17.83 10.39 9.80
C ASN A 313 18.90 9.29 9.66
N ALA A 314 19.71 9.34 8.59
CA ALA A 314 20.77 8.36 8.34
C ALA A 314 22.04 8.69 9.16
N GLY A 315 22.84 7.66 9.45
CA GLY A 315 24.13 7.82 10.13
C GLY A 315 25.09 8.71 9.33
N GLY A 316 25.62 9.73 9.99
CA GLY A 316 26.48 10.75 9.40
C GLY A 316 25.73 11.98 8.89
N LEU A 317 24.40 12.04 9.00
CA LEU A 317 23.64 13.27 8.82
C LEU A 317 23.37 13.91 10.18
N ASN A 318 24.05 15.00 10.50
CA ASN A 318 23.88 15.71 11.77
C ASN A 318 23.00 16.94 11.54
N LEU A 319 21.84 16.98 12.20
CA LEU A 319 20.88 18.08 12.09
C LEU A 319 20.87 18.89 13.38
N THR A 320 21.35 20.13 13.33
CA THR A 320 21.30 21.08 14.46
C THR A 320 20.26 22.14 14.18
N LEU A 321 19.28 22.30 15.06
CA LEU A 321 18.23 23.32 14.94
C LEU A 321 18.31 24.31 16.10
N SER A 322 18.57 25.58 15.78
CA SER A 322 18.46 26.71 16.70
C SER A 322 17.06 27.32 16.61
N GLY A 323 16.15 26.84 17.46
CA GLY A 323 14.75 27.27 17.50
C GLY A 323 13.85 26.18 18.09
N ASP A 324 12.74 25.88 17.42
CA ASP A 324 11.78 24.85 17.84
C ASP A 324 11.30 23.98 16.66
N ALA A 325 10.66 22.86 16.95
CA ALA A 325 10.15 21.93 15.96
C ALA A 325 8.74 21.45 16.33
N ASN A 326 7.94 21.13 15.31
CA ASN A 326 6.62 20.52 15.47
C ASN A 326 6.74 18.99 15.69
N ASP A 327 5.60 18.29 15.66
CA ASP A 327 5.50 16.86 15.95
C ASP A 327 6.43 15.96 15.11
N TYR A 328 6.69 14.76 15.63
CA TYR A 328 7.40 13.67 14.97
C TYR A 328 8.91 13.90 14.70
N VAL A 329 9.57 14.73 15.52
CA VAL A 329 11.04 14.87 15.50
C VAL A 329 11.71 13.50 15.63
N GLY A 330 12.65 13.20 14.72
CA GLY A 330 13.43 11.96 14.75
C GLY A 330 12.59 10.69 14.54
N LYS A 331 11.40 10.80 13.94
CA LYS A 331 10.54 9.65 13.61
C LYS A 331 11.32 8.63 12.78
N GLY A 332 11.42 7.39 13.30
CA GLY A 332 12.12 6.31 12.60
C GLY A 332 13.62 6.53 12.40
N MET A 333 14.26 7.40 13.19
CA MET A 333 15.71 7.60 13.19
C MET A 333 16.45 6.27 13.43
N ALA A 334 17.50 6.04 12.66
CA ALA A 334 18.29 4.79 12.63
C ALA A 334 19.66 4.96 13.30
#